data_AF-A0A527Y1E2-F1
#
_entry.id   AF-A0A527Y1E2-F1
#
_cell.length_a   1.000
_cell.length_b   1.000
_cell.length_c   1.000
_cell.angle_alpha   90.00
_cell.angle_beta   90.00
_cell.angle_gamma   90.00
#
_symmetry.space_group_name_H-M   'P 1'
#
loop_
_entity.id
_entity.type
_entity.pdbx_description
1 polymer ?
#
loop_
_entity_poly.entity_id
_entity_poly.type
_entity_poly.pdbx_seq_one_letter_code
_entity_poly.pdbx_strand_id
1 'polypeptide(L)'
;TYVRNITDVDDKINARALRDFGGEIAAGKLSLNDAIRKVTEKTADQYHKDVSALGCLQPTFEPRATEFVAPRADGKADMLSLIRQLIERGHAYVAGGEVLFDTASMPDYGELSKRNLDEQQAGARIAVDAHKKNPGDFVLWKL
;
A
#
# COMPACT_ATOMS: atom_id res chain seq x y z
N THR A 1 -17.45 -0.03 -16.16
CA THR A 1 -16.75 0.80 -15.16
C THR A 1 -15.29 0.43 -15.15
N TYR A 2 -14.39 1.40 -15.31
CA TYR A 2 -12.93 1.21 -15.28
C TYR A 2 -12.36 1.93 -14.06
N VAL A 3 -11.59 1.23 -13.23
CA VAL A 3 -10.94 1.78 -12.02
C VAL A 3 -9.43 1.60 -12.16
N ARG A 4 -8.67 2.66 -11.89
CA ARG A 4 -7.20 2.65 -11.82
C ARG A 4 -6.79 3.48 -10.61
N ASN A 5 -5.94 3.00 -9.72
CA ASN A 5 -5.54 3.80 -8.56
C ASN A 5 -4.32 4.69 -8.86
N ILE A 6 -4.10 5.70 -8.01
CA ILE A 6 -2.82 6.38 -7.86
C ILE A 6 -2.25 5.99 -6.49
N THR A 7 -1.08 5.36 -6.48
CA THR A 7 -0.33 5.11 -5.25
C THR A 7 0.42 6.38 -4.88
N ASP A 8 -0.09 7.13 -3.91
CA ASP A 8 0.47 8.40 -3.45
C ASP A 8 1.00 8.35 -2.01
N VAL A 9 1.23 7.15 -1.48
CA VAL A 9 1.98 6.90 -0.24
C VAL A 9 2.77 5.61 -0.40
N ASP A 10 4.09 5.69 -0.16
CA ASP A 10 5.05 4.59 -0.28
C ASP A 10 6.38 5.01 0.37
N ASP A 11 7.21 4.05 0.79
CA ASP A 11 8.53 4.34 1.38
C ASP A 11 9.40 5.22 0.47
N LYS A 12 9.37 5.01 -0.86
CA LYS A 12 10.11 5.85 -1.83
C LYS A 12 9.53 7.25 -1.95
N ILE A 13 8.21 7.39 -1.85
CA ILE A 13 7.52 8.68 -1.89
C ILE A 13 7.84 9.47 -0.61
N ASN A 14 7.81 8.81 0.55
CA ASN A 14 8.17 9.41 1.83
C ASN A 14 9.62 9.91 1.84
N ALA A 15 10.56 9.07 1.39
CA ALA A 15 11.96 9.44 1.27
C ALA A 15 12.16 10.63 0.32
N ARG A 16 11.45 10.64 -0.82
CA ARG A 16 11.48 11.75 -1.78
C ARG A 16 10.90 13.04 -1.20
N ALA A 17 9.79 12.97 -0.48
CA ALA A 17 9.18 14.12 0.19
C ALA A 17 10.10 14.73 1.25
N LEU A 18 10.73 13.89 2.09
CA LEU A 18 11.71 14.34 3.08
C LEU A 18 12.95 14.96 2.43
N ARG A 19 13.42 14.38 1.32
CA ARG A 19 14.57 14.92 0.58
C ARG A 19 14.28 16.29 -0.03
N ASP A 20 13.12 16.46 -0.65
CA ASP A 20 12.78 17.69 -1.38
C ASP A 20 12.24 18.79 -0.46
N PHE A 21 11.57 18.43 0.65
CA PHE A 21 10.87 19.38 1.54
C PHE A 21 11.25 19.29 3.03
N GLY A 22 12.26 18.48 3.40
CA GLY A 22 12.63 18.26 4.80
C GLY A 22 12.94 19.53 5.60
N GLY A 23 13.52 20.54 4.94
CA GLY A 23 13.76 21.84 5.57
C GLY A 23 12.47 22.61 5.90
N GLU A 24 11.47 22.56 5.03
CA GLU A 24 10.15 23.18 5.27
C GLU A 24 9.38 22.43 6.35
N ILE A 25 9.48 21.10 6.37
CA ILE A 25 8.90 20.24 7.40
C ILE A 25 9.53 20.55 8.77
N ALA A 26 10.86 20.60 8.85
CA ALA A 26 11.58 20.94 10.09
C ALA A 26 11.26 22.36 10.59
N ALA A 27 10.96 23.29 9.69
CA ALA A 27 10.53 24.64 10.02
C ALA A 27 9.03 24.74 10.39
N GLY A 28 8.27 23.63 10.38
CA GLY A 28 6.84 23.61 10.66
C GLY A 28 5.97 24.30 9.60
N LYS A 29 6.52 24.55 8.40
CA LYS A 29 5.81 25.23 7.31
C LYS A 29 4.99 24.29 6.43
N LEU A 30 5.32 23.01 6.47
CA LEU A 30 4.72 21.98 5.63
C LEU A 30 4.61 20.69 6.43
N SER A 31 3.45 20.03 6.40
CA SER A 31 3.35 18.67 6.96
C SER A 31 3.99 17.65 6.02
N LEU A 32 4.39 16.48 6.54
CA LEU A 32 4.88 15.39 5.70
C LEU A 32 3.83 14.97 4.65
N ASN A 33 2.55 14.96 5.03
CA ASN A 33 1.46 14.62 4.12
C ASN A 33 1.30 15.63 2.98
N ASP A 34 1.42 16.93 3.28
CA ASP A 34 1.37 17.96 2.24
C ASP A 34 2.59 17.89 1.31
N ALA A 35 3.77 17.54 1.84
CA ALA A 35 4.96 17.31 1.03
C ALA A 35 4.78 16.10 0.09
N ILE A 36 4.24 14.98 0.61
CA ILE A 36 3.90 13.79 -0.18
C ILE A 36 2.91 14.15 -1.29
N ARG A 37 1.87 14.92 -0.97
CA ARG A 37 0.87 15.39 -1.94
C ARG A 37 1.53 16.21 -3.04
N LYS A 38 2.41 17.17 -2.72
CA LYS A 38 3.14 17.98 -3.70
C LYS A 38 4.00 17.15 -4.65
N VAL A 39 4.73 16.15 -4.12
CA VAL A 39 5.56 15.26 -4.94
C VAL A 39 4.71 14.42 -5.91
N THR A 40 3.61 13.87 -5.40
CA THR A 40 2.79 12.92 -6.13
C THR A 40 1.85 13.60 -7.13
N GLU A 41 1.31 14.78 -6.84
CA GLU A 41 0.50 15.57 -7.79
C GLU A 41 1.28 15.91 -9.05
N LYS A 42 2.50 16.44 -8.92
CA LYS A 42 3.35 16.74 -10.07
C LYS A 42 3.56 15.52 -10.98
N THR A 43 3.76 14.35 -10.37
CA THR A 43 4.02 13.10 -11.10
C THR A 43 2.74 12.54 -11.71
N ALA A 44 1.61 12.62 -11.00
CA ALA A 44 0.29 12.25 -11.50
C ALA A 44 -0.12 13.10 -12.70
N ASP A 45 0.08 14.42 -12.64
CA ASP A 45 -0.20 15.32 -13.76
C ASP A 45 0.61 14.98 -15.00
N GLN A 46 1.88 14.62 -14.83
CA GLN A 46 2.72 14.16 -15.94
C GLN A 46 2.20 12.83 -16.50
N TYR A 47 1.91 11.87 -15.63
CA TYR A 47 1.32 10.60 -16.02
C TYR A 47 0.03 10.78 -16.84
N HIS A 48 -0.86 11.68 -16.43
CA HIS A 48 -2.10 11.99 -17.15
C HIS A 48 -1.85 12.58 -18.53
N LYS A 49 -0.87 13.47 -18.67
CA LYS A 49 -0.46 14.01 -19.98
C LYS A 49 0.07 12.89 -20.88
N ASP A 50 0.92 12.02 -20.34
CA ASP A 50 1.54 10.93 -21.12
C ASP A 50 0.51 9.92 -21.61
N VAL A 51 -0.38 9.44 -20.74
CA VAL A 51 -1.42 8.47 -21.14
C VAL A 51 -2.46 9.10 -22.07
N SER A 52 -2.74 10.39 -21.93
CA SER A 52 -3.60 11.13 -22.87
C SER A 52 -2.95 11.22 -24.25
N ALA A 53 -1.65 11.54 -24.32
CA ALA A 53 -0.89 11.59 -25.57
C ALA A 53 -0.79 10.22 -26.27
N LEU A 54 -0.80 9.12 -25.51
CA LEU A 54 -0.87 7.76 -26.04
C LEU A 54 -2.29 7.33 -26.49
N GLY A 55 -3.31 8.19 -26.29
CA GLY A 55 -4.69 7.89 -26.64
C GLY A 55 -5.39 6.91 -25.69
N CYS A 56 -4.88 6.75 -24.45
CA CYS A 56 -5.52 5.89 -23.46
C CYS A 56 -6.87 6.47 -22.98
N LEU A 57 -7.84 5.59 -22.75
CA LEU A 57 -9.11 5.97 -22.13
C LEU A 57 -8.89 6.41 -20.67
N GLN A 58 -9.63 7.44 -20.27
CA GLN A 58 -9.68 7.88 -18.87
C GLN A 58 -10.46 6.85 -18.02
N PRO A 59 -10.03 6.61 -16.77
CA PRO A 59 -10.78 5.76 -15.85
C PRO A 59 -12.10 6.39 -15.45
N THR A 60 -13.09 5.55 -15.12
CA THR A 60 -14.34 5.99 -14.48
C THR A 60 -14.08 6.48 -13.06
N PHE A 61 -13.14 5.85 -12.34
CA PHE A 61 -12.72 6.24 -11.00
C PHE A 61 -11.19 6.12 -10.88
N GLU A 62 -10.56 7.14 -10.28
CA GLU A 62 -9.13 7.16 -10.04
C GLU A 62 -8.79 7.46 -8.56
N PRO A 63 -8.99 6.50 -7.65
CA PRO A 63 -8.77 6.73 -6.23
C PRO A 63 -7.29 6.88 -5.88
N ARG A 64 -6.99 7.78 -4.94
CA ARG A 64 -5.69 7.91 -4.29
C ARG A 64 -5.62 7.05 -3.03
N ALA A 65 -4.48 6.44 -2.76
CA ALA A 65 -4.30 5.61 -1.57
C ALA A 65 -4.53 6.43 -0.28
N THR A 66 -3.99 7.64 -0.21
CA THR A 66 -4.13 8.54 0.97
C THR A 66 -5.59 8.88 1.33
N GLU A 67 -6.49 8.88 0.35
CA GLU A 67 -7.90 9.23 0.54
C GLU A 67 -8.77 8.05 1.03
N PHE A 68 -8.20 6.84 1.08
CA PHE A 68 -8.91 5.59 1.41
C PHE A 68 -8.32 4.89 2.64
N VAL A 69 -7.49 5.60 3.42
CA VAL A 69 -6.87 5.07 4.63
C VAL A 69 -7.90 4.91 5.76
N ALA A 70 -8.62 5.98 6.08
CA ALA A 70 -9.52 6.07 7.23
C ALA A 70 -10.99 5.75 6.88
N PRO A 71 -11.83 5.41 7.88
CA PRO A 71 -13.26 5.19 7.67
C PRO A 71 -13.93 6.33 6.92
N ARG A 72 -14.63 5.96 5.85
CA ARG A 72 -15.23 6.91 4.91
C ARG A 72 -16.68 7.19 5.31
N ALA A 73 -17.08 8.46 5.19
CA ALA A 73 -18.44 8.91 5.54
C ALA A 73 -19.54 8.24 4.69
N ASP A 74 -19.19 7.76 3.49
CA ASP A 74 -20.11 7.03 2.61
C ASP A 74 -20.27 5.53 2.97
N GLY A 75 -19.61 5.08 4.04
CA GLY A 75 -19.66 3.69 4.51
C GLY A 75 -18.99 2.68 3.58
N LYS A 76 -18.30 3.13 2.53
CA LYS A 76 -17.56 2.24 1.63
C LYS A 76 -16.23 1.82 2.26
N ALA A 77 -15.68 0.72 1.74
CA ALA A 77 -14.44 0.15 2.24
C ALA A 77 -13.28 1.17 2.24
N ASP A 78 -12.47 1.07 3.29
CA ASP A 78 -11.22 1.75 3.55
C ASP A 78 -10.19 0.74 4.07
N MET A 79 -8.91 1.11 4.08
CA MET A 79 -7.84 0.21 4.47
C MET A 79 -8.01 -0.28 5.92
N LEU A 80 -8.29 0.63 6.87
CA LEU A 80 -8.41 0.27 8.28
C LEU A 80 -9.58 -0.68 8.54
N SER A 81 -10.73 -0.45 7.92
CA SER A 81 -11.91 -1.33 8.06
C SER A 81 -11.68 -2.70 7.44
N LEU A 82 -11.00 -2.78 6.28
CA LEU A 82 -10.66 -4.06 5.66
C LEU A 82 -9.67 -4.85 6.54
N ILE A 83 -8.64 -4.18 7.07
CA ILE A 83 -7.66 -4.79 7.95
C ILE A 83 -8.32 -5.34 9.22
N ARG A 84 -9.23 -4.58 9.84
CA ARG A 84 -10.01 -5.04 11.01
C ARG A 84 -10.79 -6.32 10.69
N GLN A 85 -11.49 -6.35 9.54
CA GLN A 85 -12.23 -7.55 9.13
C GLN A 85 -11.32 -8.76 8.91
N LEU A 86 -10.11 -8.57 8.36
CA LEU A 86 -9.14 -9.66 8.19
C LEU A 86 -8.66 -10.20 9.54
N ILE A 87 -8.42 -9.34 10.54
CA ILE A 87 -8.08 -9.75 11.90
C ILE A 87 -9.25 -10.53 12.52
N GLU A 88 -10.46 -9.99 12.46
CA GLU A 88 -11.68 -10.61 13.02
C GLU A 88 -11.96 -12.00 12.43
N ARG A 89 -11.62 -12.19 11.15
CA ARG A 89 -11.78 -13.47 10.44
C ARG A 89 -10.60 -14.43 10.62
N GLY A 90 -9.55 -14.04 11.35
CA GLY A 90 -8.37 -14.87 11.58
C GLY A 90 -7.39 -14.94 10.39
N HIS A 91 -7.49 -14.02 9.44
CA HIS A 91 -6.59 -13.92 8.28
C HIS A 91 -5.45 -12.90 8.45
N ALA A 92 -5.46 -12.16 9.55
CA ALA A 92 -4.39 -11.22 9.87
C ALA A 92 -4.07 -11.26 11.37
N TYR A 93 -2.85 -10.85 11.72
CA TYR A 93 -2.37 -10.83 13.10
C TYR A 93 -1.39 -9.67 13.34
N VAL A 94 -1.27 -9.25 14.60
CA VAL A 94 -0.32 -8.21 15.01
C VAL A 94 0.98 -8.87 15.46
N ALA A 95 2.12 -8.42 14.94
CA ALA A 95 3.44 -8.84 15.41
C ALA A 95 4.50 -7.80 15.06
N GLY A 96 5.50 -7.60 15.94
CA GLY A 96 6.65 -6.73 15.63
C GLY A 96 6.32 -5.25 15.38
N GLY A 97 5.17 -4.74 15.83
CA GLY A 97 4.72 -3.39 15.50
C GLY A 97 4.02 -3.28 14.14
N GLU A 98 3.65 -4.39 13.53
CA GLU A 98 2.97 -4.44 12.24
C GLU A 98 1.68 -5.28 12.34
N VAL A 99 0.77 -5.08 11.40
CA VAL A 99 -0.31 -6.03 11.09
C VAL A 99 0.10 -6.79 9.84
N LEU A 100 0.11 -8.13 9.91
CA LEU A 100 0.49 -9.00 8.81
C LEU A 100 -0.69 -9.86 8.36
N PHE A 101 -0.75 -10.17 7.07
CA PHE A 101 -1.63 -11.19 6.51
C PHE A 101 -1.01 -12.58 6.70
N ASP A 102 -1.80 -13.52 7.25
CA ASP A 102 -1.40 -14.91 7.43
C ASP A 102 -1.67 -15.69 6.15
N THR A 103 -0.63 -15.91 5.34
CA THR A 103 -0.77 -16.60 4.05
C THR A 103 -1.26 -18.04 4.19
N ALA A 104 -0.95 -18.72 5.30
CA ALA A 104 -1.41 -20.08 5.57
C ALA A 104 -2.90 -20.14 5.93
N SER A 105 -3.50 -19.02 6.34
CA SER A 105 -4.94 -18.93 6.64
C SER A 105 -5.85 -18.92 5.40
N MET A 106 -5.27 -18.76 4.20
CA MET A 106 -5.98 -18.69 2.93
C MET A 106 -5.61 -19.91 2.04
N PRO A 107 -6.45 -20.96 1.99
CA PRO A 107 -6.10 -22.23 1.32
C PRO A 107 -5.78 -22.12 -0.18
N ASP A 108 -6.35 -21.11 -0.85
CA ASP A 108 -6.17 -20.81 -2.27
C ASP A 108 -5.05 -19.79 -2.54
N TYR A 109 -4.28 -19.41 -1.52
CA TYR A 109 -3.17 -18.47 -1.68
C TYR A 109 -2.12 -19.03 -2.65
N GLY A 110 -1.83 -18.27 -3.71
CA GLY A 110 -0.90 -18.66 -4.78
C GLY A 110 -1.56 -19.06 -6.09
N GLU A 111 -2.88 -19.30 -6.13
CA GLU A 111 -3.63 -19.75 -7.31
C GLU A 111 -3.37 -18.88 -8.55
N LEU A 112 -3.39 -17.55 -8.40
CA LEU A 112 -3.13 -16.61 -9.49
C LEU A 112 -1.75 -16.81 -10.14
N SER A 113 -0.73 -17.08 -9.32
CA SER A 113 0.65 -17.22 -9.78
C SER A 113 0.98 -18.65 -10.24
N LYS A 114 0.16 -19.63 -9.88
CA LYS A 114 0.41 -21.08 -10.02
C LYS A 114 1.75 -21.55 -9.41
N ARG A 115 2.30 -20.79 -8.47
CA ARG A 115 3.54 -21.15 -7.78
C ARG A 115 3.22 -21.92 -6.52
N ASN A 116 3.97 -22.98 -6.27
CA ASN A 116 3.89 -23.70 -5.00
C ASN A 116 4.54 -22.86 -3.89
N LEU A 117 3.86 -22.72 -2.75
CA LEU A 117 4.34 -21.93 -1.61
C LEU A 117 5.61 -22.53 -1.00
N ASP A 118 5.71 -23.86 -0.96
CA ASP A 118 6.89 -24.57 -0.44
C ASP A 118 8.15 -24.28 -1.27
N GLU A 119 7.99 -24.15 -2.59
CA GLU A 119 9.10 -23.81 -3.50
C GLU A 119 9.54 -22.34 -3.35
N GLN A 120 8.62 -21.43 -2.99
CA GLN A 120 8.97 -20.04 -2.70
C GLN A 120 9.75 -19.89 -1.39
N GLN A 121 9.45 -20.71 -0.38
CA GLN A 121 10.18 -20.73 0.89
C GLN A 121 11.65 -21.14 0.70
N ALA A 122 11.94 -22.07 -0.21
CA ALA A 122 13.30 -22.53 -0.50
C ALA A 122 14.20 -21.46 -1.15
N GLY A 123 13.62 -20.48 -1.85
CA GLY A 123 14.34 -19.35 -2.47
C GLY A 123 14.55 -18.15 -1.54
N ALA A 124 13.81 -18.07 -0.44
CA ALA A 124 13.92 -17.01 0.55
C ALA A 124 15.15 -17.21 1.45
N ARG A 125 16.34 -16.91 0.93
CA ARG A 125 17.59 -16.78 1.71
C ARG A 125 17.57 -15.51 2.58
N ILE A 126 16.58 -15.34 3.44
CA ILE A 126 16.57 -14.28 4.46
C ILE A 126 15.90 -14.88 5.68
N ALA A 127 16.56 -14.75 6.84
CA ALA A 127 15.99 -15.14 8.13
C ALA A 127 14.55 -14.61 8.19
N VAL A 128 13.59 -15.51 8.40
CA VAL A 128 12.21 -15.12 8.69
C VAL A 128 12.29 -14.03 9.73
N ASP A 129 11.85 -12.82 9.37
CA ASP A 129 11.79 -11.70 10.31
C ASP A 129 11.11 -12.25 11.56
N ALA A 130 11.77 -12.16 12.72
CA ALA A 130 11.51 -13.06 13.86
C ALA A 130 10.05 -13.03 14.38
N HIS A 131 9.26 -12.06 13.92
CA HIS A 131 7.86 -11.86 14.24
C HIS A 131 6.86 -12.45 13.23
N LYS A 132 7.28 -13.01 12.09
CA LYS A 132 6.37 -13.64 11.12
C LYS A 132 6.03 -15.08 11.50
N LYS A 133 4.77 -15.49 11.33
CA LYS A 133 4.36 -16.89 11.50
C LYS A 133 4.85 -17.75 10.35
N ASN A 134 4.72 -17.23 9.12
CA ASN A 134 5.19 -17.87 7.90
C ASN A 134 6.12 -16.93 7.11
N PRO A 135 7.11 -17.46 6.37
CA PRO A 135 7.98 -16.64 5.52
C PRO A 135 7.23 -15.82 4.46
N GLY A 136 6.08 -16.33 4.00
CA GLY A 136 5.24 -15.69 2.97
C GLY A 136 4.35 -14.56 3.49
N ASP A 137 4.23 -14.39 4.80
CA ASP A 137 3.36 -13.38 5.40
C ASP A 137 3.85 -11.97 5.05
N PHE A 138 2.91 -11.09 4.72
CA PHE A 138 3.20 -9.73 4.25
C PHE A 138 2.45 -8.68 5.06
N VAL A 139 3.01 -7.48 5.10
CA VAL A 139 2.52 -6.37 5.90
C VAL A 139 1.24 -5.80 5.28
N LEU A 140 0.21 -5.67 6.10
CA LEU A 140 -1.01 -4.93 5.82
C LEU A 140 -0.97 -3.51 6.41
N TRP A 141 -0.30 -3.34 7.56
CA TRP A 141 -0.18 -2.05 8.25
C TRP A 141 1.13 -1.95 9.02
N LYS A 142 1.83 -0.81 8.91
CA LYS A 142 2.98 -0.46 9.75
C LYS A 142 2.50 0.54 10.80
N LEU A 143 2.74 0.28 12.10
CA LEU A 143 2.36 1.16 13.20
C LEU A 143 3.30 2.37 13.35
#